data_AF-A0C3P8-F1
#
_entry.id   AF-A0C3P8-F1
#
_cell.length_a   1.000
_cell.length_b   1.000
_cell.length_c   1.000
_cell.angle_alpha   90.00
_cell.angle_beta   90.00
_cell.angle_gamma   90.00
#
_symmetry.space_group_name_H-M   'P 1'
#
loop_
_entity.id
_entity.type
_entity.pdbx_description
1 polymer ?
#
loop_
_entity_poly.entity_id
_entity_poly.type
_entity_poly.pdbx_seq_one_letter_code
_entity_poly.pdbx_strand_id
1 'polypeptide(L)'
;MIFAKELEKTSIMYSVCFGLKITLMSDLYLELQDSRKFKICFYRVNNFAQQTKGYSPILTFKVSEFDETLKKLIHYGAQQEHNIQEQDNQKVVYITNN
;
A
#
# COMPACT_ATOMS: atom_id res chain seq x y z
N MET A 1 -7.80 9.43 -5.32
CA MET A 1 -8.65 8.27 -4.97
C MET A 1 -7.98 7.05 -5.58
N ILE A 2 -7.74 5.99 -4.80
CA ILE A 2 -6.96 4.82 -5.23
C ILE A 2 -7.91 3.64 -5.43
N PHE A 3 -7.65 2.79 -6.41
CA PHE A 3 -8.49 1.64 -6.72
C PHE A 3 -7.79 0.36 -6.29
N ALA A 4 -8.53 -0.58 -5.70
CA ALA A 4 -8.04 -1.89 -5.30
C ALA A 4 -9.09 -2.96 -5.58
N LYS A 5 -8.66 -4.17 -5.92
CA LYS A 5 -9.56 -5.30 -6.18
C LYS A 5 -10.03 -5.95 -4.88
N GLU A 6 -9.08 -6.18 -3.98
CA GLU A 6 -9.28 -6.87 -2.70
C GLU A 6 -9.03 -5.89 -1.55
N LEU A 7 -10.10 -5.24 -1.06
CA LEU A 7 -9.99 -4.25 0.01
C LEU A 7 -9.51 -4.85 1.34
N GLU A 8 -9.86 -6.10 1.63
CA GLU A 8 -9.41 -6.77 2.85
C GLU A 8 -7.89 -6.98 2.85
N LYS A 9 -7.33 -7.55 1.78
CA LYS A 9 -5.87 -7.69 1.62
C LYS A 9 -5.16 -6.34 1.66
N THR A 10 -5.74 -5.35 0.98
CA THR A 10 -5.24 -3.96 0.99
C THR A 10 -5.22 -3.42 2.43
N SER A 11 -6.31 -3.57 3.19
CA SER A 11 -6.38 -3.09 4.57
C SER A 11 -5.29 -3.67 5.45
N ILE A 12 -5.05 -4.99 5.38
CA ILE A 12 -4.00 -5.68 6.14
C ILE A 12 -2.63 -5.15 5.78
N MET A 13 -2.32 -5.02 4.48
CA MET A 13 -1.03 -4.50 4.03
C MET A 13 -0.75 -3.12 4.63
N TYR A 14 -1.69 -2.19 4.52
CA TYR A 14 -1.48 -0.83 5.00
C TYR A 14 -1.56 -0.70 6.52
N SER A 15 -2.44 -1.45 7.18
CA SER A 15 -2.59 -1.35 8.64
C SER A 15 -1.49 -2.08 9.40
N VAL A 16 -1.07 -3.26 8.93
CA VAL A 16 -0.08 -4.09 9.62
C VAL A 16 1.34 -3.72 9.22
N CYS A 17 1.61 -3.46 7.93
CA CYS A 17 2.97 -3.19 7.47
C CYS A 17 3.37 -1.73 7.71
N PHE A 18 2.44 -0.78 7.51
CA PHE A 18 2.71 0.65 7.66
C PHE A 18 2.08 1.28 8.91
N GLY A 19 1.38 0.49 9.74
CA GLY A 19 0.80 0.97 10.99
C GLY A 19 -0.36 1.95 10.82
N LEU A 20 -1.02 1.99 9.65
CA LEU A 20 -2.17 2.86 9.43
C LEU A 20 -3.40 2.35 10.18
N LYS A 21 -4.17 3.26 10.77
CA LYS A 21 -5.43 2.90 11.43
C LYS A 21 -6.54 2.80 10.39
N ILE A 22 -7.26 1.67 10.36
CA ILE A 22 -8.52 1.56 9.62
C ILE A 22 -9.56 2.43 10.34
N THR A 23 -10.07 3.45 9.66
CA THR A 23 -11.09 4.36 10.20
C THR A 23 -12.47 4.06 9.65
N LEU A 24 -12.56 3.51 8.44
CA LEU A 24 -13.80 3.01 7.85
C LEU A 24 -13.49 1.85 6.91
N MET A 25 -14.31 0.80 6.93
CA MET A 25 -14.23 -0.30 5.98
C MET A 25 -15.63 -0.80 5.65
N SER A 26 -15.86 -1.05 4.36
CA SER A 26 -17.08 -1.62 3.78
C SER A 26 -16.72 -2.43 2.54
N ASP A 27 -17.71 -3.07 1.92
CA ASP A 27 -17.50 -3.89 0.72
C ASP A 27 -16.96 -3.12 -0.49
N LEU A 28 -17.17 -1.79 -0.54
CA LEU A 28 -16.80 -0.94 -1.68
C LEU A 28 -15.74 0.12 -1.34
N TYR A 29 -15.44 0.30 -0.06
CA TYR A 29 -14.65 1.44 0.39
C TYR A 29 -13.81 1.10 1.63
N LEU A 30 -12.58 1.60 1.65
CA LEU A 30 -11.64 1.52 2.76
C LEU A 30 -11.02 2.90 3.00
N GLU A 31 -11.08 3.38 4.24
CA GLU A 31 -10.37 4.56 4.73
C GLU A 31 -9.32 4.14 5.77
N LEU A 32 -8.10 4.58 5.53
CA LEU A 32 -6.95 4.39 6.41
C LEU A 32 -6.40 5.75 6.81
N GLN A 33 -5.92 5.88 8.04
CA GLN A 33 -5.41 7.14 8.55
C GLN A 33 -4.08 6.95 9.29
N ASP A 34 -3.14 7.87 9.07
CA ASP A 34 -1.89 7.92 9.82
C ASP A 34 -2.04 8.65 11.17
N SER A 35 -0.95 8.72 11.93
CA SER A 35 -0.89 9.43 13.21
C SER A 35 -1.05 10.95 13.07
N ARG A 36 -0.76 11.50 11.90
CA ARG A 36 -0.89 12.93 11.55
C ARG A 36 -2.25 13.30 10.97
N LYS A 37 -3.22 12.36 11.01
CA LYS A 37 -4.58 12.51 10.46
C LYS A 37 -4.64 12.60 8.94
N PHE A 38 -3.56 12.27 8.23
CA PHE A 38 -3.60 12.09 6.78
C PHE A 38 -4.40 10.83 6.46
N LYS A 39 -5.26 10.91 5.44
CA LYS A 39 -6.18 9.83 5.05
C LYS A 39 -5.85 9.30 3.66
N ILE A 40 -5.86 7.99 3.54
CA ILE A 40 -5.77 7.26 2.27
C ILE A 40 -7.06 6.49 2.08
N CYS A 41 -7.67 6.65 0.91
CA CYS A 41 -8.97 6.08 0.59
C CYS A 41 -8.87 5.18 -0.63
N PHE A 42 -9.35 3.94 -0.49
CA PHE A 42 -9.42 2.94 -1.54
C PHE A 42 -10.86 2.62 -1.89
N TYR A 43 -11.14 2.48 -3.18
CA TYR A 43 -12.42 1.99 -3.69
C TYR A 43 -12.25 0.64 -4.36
N ARG A 44 -13.22 -0.26 -4.13
CA ARG A 44 -13.24 -1.57 -4.78
C ARG A 44 -13.55 -1.43 -6.25
N VAL A 45 -12.77 -2.09 -7.10
CA VAL A 45 -13.06 -2.23 -8.53
C VAL A 45 -13.26 -3.69 -8.91
N ASN A 46 -14.35 -3.99 -9.62
CA ASN A 46 -14.70 -5.35 -10.03
C ASN A 46 -14.02 -5.75 -11.35
N ASN A 47 -13.70 -4.79 -12.22
CA ASN A 47 -13.02 -5.01 -13.51
C ASN A 47 -12.03 -3.88 -13.81
N PHE A 48 -10.74 -4.23 -13.99
CA PHE A 48 -9.66 -3.27 -14.28
C PHE A 48 -9.73 -2.67 -15.71
N ALA A 49 -10.36 -3.37 -16.66
CA ALA A 49 -10.25 -3.09 -18.09
C ALA A 49 -10.83 -1.74 -18.55
N GLN A 50 -11.63 -1.05 -17.74
CA GLN A 50 -12.22 0.24 -18.09
C GLN A 50 -11.55 1.47 -17.47
N GLN A 51 -10.56 1.30 -16.57
CA GLN A 51 -10.02 2.43 -15.78
C GLN A 51 -8.48 2.57 -15.79
N THR A 52 -7.75 1.69 -16.46
CA THR A 52 -6.26 1.67 -16.48
C THR A 52 -5.60 2.51 -17.57
N LYS A 53 -6.35 3.31 -18.35
CA LYS A 53 -5.72 4.29 -19.27
C LYS A 53 -5.03 5.46 -18.54
N GLY A 54 -5.16 5.55 -17.22
CA GLY A 54 -4.54 6.59 -16.40
C GLY A 54 -3.77 6.02 -15.21
N TYR A 55 -2.47 6.31 -15.19
CA TYR A 55 -1.56 6.43 -14.04
C TYR A 55 -1.91 5.64 -12.76
N SER A 56 -1.15 4.58 -12.48
CA SER A 56 -1.11 3.96 -11.16
C SER A 56 -0.41 4.90 -10.17
N PRO A 57 -1.07 5.41 -9.12
CA PRO A 57 -0.44 6.33 -8.18
C PRO A 57 0.68 5.61 -7.41
N ILE A 58 1.84 6.26 -7.32
CA ILE A 58 2.94 5.80 -6.47
C ILE A 58 2.73 6.39 -5.07
N LEU A 59 2.67 5.51 -4.06
CA LEU A 59 2.65 5.90 -2.66
C LEU A 59 4.03 5.67 -2.04
N THR A 60 4.59 6.71 -1.43
CA THR A 60 5.89 6.65 -0.78
C THR A 60 5.74 6.66 0.73
N PHE A 61 6.28 5.64 1.40
CA PHE A 61 6.29 5.54 2.85
C PHE A 61 7.72 5.61 3.37
N LYS A 62 7.94 6.44 4.39
CA LYS A 62 9.19 6.46 5.15
C LYS A 62 9.00 5.60 6.39
N VAL A 63 9.86 4.60 6.55
CA VAL A 63 9.80 3.63 7.66
C VAL A 63 11.12 3.62 8.43
N SER A 64 11.05 3.41 9.74
CA SER A 64 12.23 3.29 10.60
C SER A 64 12.85 1.89 10.55
N GLU A 65 12.01 0.86 10.44
CA GLU A 65 12.41 -0.55 10.45
C GLU A 65 12.30 -1.15 9.05
N PHE A 66 13.19 -0.74 8.14
CA PHE A 66 13.10 -1.08 6.71
C PHE A 66 13.04 -2.60 6.46
N ASP A 67 14.01 -3.36 6.98
CA ASP A 67 14.13 -4.80 6.69
C ASP A 67 12.97 -5.61 7.30
N GLU A 68 12.46 -5.20 8.47
CA GLU A 68 11.29 -5.83 9.08
C GLU A 68 10.01 -5.51 8.30
N THR A 69 9.85 -4.25 7.88
CA THR A 69 8.69 -3.82 7.09
C THR A 69 8.66 -4.55 5.75
N LEU A 70 9.80 -4.66 5.07
CA LEU A 70 9.91 -5.40 3.81
C LEU A 70 9.54 -6.87 3.97
N LYS A 71 10.00 -7.53 5.04
CA LYS A 71 9.62 -8.92 5.34
C LYS A 71 8.11 -9.06 5.55
N LYS A 72 7.47 -8.14 6.28
CA LYS A 72 6.00 -8.13 6.47
C LYS A 72 5.28 -7.96 5.13
N LEU A 73 5.71 -7.01 4.31
CA LEU A 73 5.11 -6.76 2.99
C LEU A 73 5.14 -7.99 2.09
N ILE A 74 6.30 -8.65 1.99
CA ILE A 74 6.46 -9.89 1.21
C ILE A 74 5.61 -11.01 1.80
N HIS A 75 5.57 -11.16 3.13
CA HIS A 75 4.73 -12.14 3.81
C HIS A 75 3.23 -11.97 3.49
N TYR A 76 2.76 -10.73 3.37
CA TYR A 76 1.38 -10.41 2.98
C TYR A 76 1.14 -10.34 1.46
N GLY A 77 2.10 -10.82 0.65
CA GLY A 77 1.91 -11.04 -0.78
C GLY A 77 2.31 -9.86 -1.67
N ALA A 78 2.97 -8.82 -1.14
CA ALA A 78 3.58 -7.80 -1.97
C ALA A 78 4.71 -8.41 -2.82
N GLN A 79 4.82 -7.97 -4.06
CA GLN A 79 5.92 -8.35 -4.95
C GLN A 79 6.96 -7.24 -4.98
N GLN A 80 8.22 -7.63 -4.84
CA GLN A 80 9.35 -6.74 -5.03
C GLN A 80 9.66 -6.65 -6.53
N GLU A 81 9.51 -5.47 -7.11
CA GLU A 81 9.72 -5.23 -8.54
C GLU A 81 11.22 -5.14 -8.90
N HIS A 82 12.02 -4.59 -7.97
CA HIS A 82 13.42 -4.26 -8.20
C HIS A 82 14.29 -4.57 -6.99
N ASN A 83 15.61 -4.66 -7.19
CA ASN A 83 16.57 -4.76 -6.09
C ASN A 83 16.50 -3.52 -5.18
N ILE A 84 16.83 -3.71 -3.91
CA ILE A 84 16.97 -2.61 -2.94
C ILE A 84 18.06 -1.66 -3.45
N GLN A 85 17.73 -0.38 -3.53
CA GLN A 85 18.67 0.69 -3.90
C GLN A 85 19.13 1.39 -2.64
N GLU A 86 20.45 1.60 -2.52
CA GLU A 86 21.05 2.42 -1.47
C GLU A 86 21.41 3.79 -2.04
N GLN A 87 20.83 4.85 -1.49
CA GLN A 87 21.09 6.24 -1.88
C GLN A 87 21.19 7.09 -0.62
N ASP A 88 22.28 7.86 -0.46
CA ASP A 88 22.45 8.81 0.65
C ASP A 88 22.15 8.25 2.05
N ASN A 89 22.68 7.06 2.37
CA ASN A 89 22.41 6.30 3.60
C ASN A 89 20.93 5.91 3.81
N GLN A 90 20.12 5.89 2.75
CA GLN A 90 18.75 5.42 2.75
C GLN A 90 18.61 4.18 1.87
N LYS A 91 17.75 3.26 2.29
CA LYS A 91 17.32 2.12 1.48
C LYS A 91 15.97 2.40 0.85
N VAL A 92 15.84 2.13 -0.44
CA VAL A 92 14.59 2.30 -1.20
C VAL A 92 14.29 0.99 -1.93
N VAL A 93 13.01 0.59 -1.90
CA VAL A 93 12.52 -0.58 -2.65
C VAL A 93 11.14 -0.26 -3.21
N TYR A 94 10.90 -0.74 -4.43
CA TYR A 94 9.61 -0.63 -5.10
C TYR A 94 8.84 -1.93 -4.94
N ILE A 95 7.59 -1.81 -4.52
CA ILE A 95 6.70 -2.94 -4.28
C ILE A 95 5.37 -2.73 -4.99
N THR A 96 4.77 -3.82 -5.45
CA THR A 96 3.42 -3.87 -6.00
C THR A 96 2.55 -4.79 -5.16
N ASN A 97 1.26 -4.46 -5.10
CA ASN A 97 0.23 -5.28 -4.46
C ASN A 97 -0.63 -5.91 -5.56
N ASN A 98 -0.69 -7.24 -5.60
CA ASN A 98 -1.43 -8.01 -6.59
C ASN A 98 -2.93 -8.09 -6.30
#